data_AF-U5IPC9-F1
#
_entry.id   AF-U5IPC9-F1
#
_cell.length_a   1.000
_cell.length_b   1.000
_cell.length_c   1.000
_cell.angle_alpha   90.00
_cell.angle_beta   90.00
_cell.angle_gamma   90.00
#
_symmetry.space_group_name_H-M   'P 1'
#
loop_
_entity.id
_entity.type
_entity.pdbx_description
1 polymer ?
#
loop_
_entity_poly.entity_id
_entity_poly.type
_entity_poly.pdbx_seq_one_letter_code
_entity_poly.pdbx_strand_id
1 'polypeptide(L)'
;MDKSKRPFLKSKRSFRRRLPPIQSGDRIDYRNMSLISRFISEQGKILSRRVNRLTLKQQRLITIAIKQARILSLLPFLNNDKQFENNDKQFERTESTARTAGLRARKK
;
A
#
# COMPACT_ATOMS: atom_id res chain seq x y z
N MET A 1 -24.62 3.78 -53.06
CA MET A 1 -23.52 3.16 -52.28
C MET A 1 -22.67 4.28 -51.74
N ASP A 2 -22.92 4.77 -50.52
CA ASP A 2 -21.89 5.52 -49.82
C ASP A 2 -22.13 5.45 -48.30
N LYS A 3 -21.42 4.52 -47.65
CA LYS A 3 -21.48 4.33 -46.19
C LYS A 3 -20.40 5.20 -45.58
N SER A 4 -20.75 6.42 -45.18
CA SER A 4 -19.84 7.32 -44.49
C SER A 4 -19.38 6.70 -43.16
N LYS A 5 -18.11 6.29 -43.11
CA LYS A 5 -17.46 5.80 -41.89
C LYS A 5 -17.30 6.98 -40.92
N ARG A 6 -18.25 7.16 -40.02
CA ARG A 6 -18.10 8.13 -38.92
C ARG A 6 -16.84 7.75 -38.13
N PRO A 7 -15.86 8.65 -37.94
CA PRO A 7 -14.69 8.33 -37.13
C PRO A 7 -15.18 8.09 -35.71
N PHE A 8 -14.88 6.92 -35.16
CA PHE A 8 -15.17 6.61 -33.76
C PHE A 8 -14.32 7.52 -32.87
N LEU A 9 -14.82 8.71 -32.57
CA LEU A 9 -14.24 9.62 -31.60
C LEU A 9 -14.41 8.96 -30.23
N LYS A 10 -13.44 8.14 -29.84
CA LYS A 10 -13.31 7.66 -28.46
C LYS A 10 -13.33 8.89 -27.58
N SER A 11 -14.35 9.00 -26.72
CA SER A 11 -14.34 10.03 -25.68
C SER A 11 -12.97 9.94 -25.00
N LYS A 12 -12.22 11.05 -24.99
CA LYS A 12 -11.01 11.13 -24.18
C LYS A 12 -11.48 11.13 -22.75
N ARG A 13 -11.87 9.96 -22.23
CA ARG A 13 -12.16 9.74 -20.82
C ARG A 13 -10.88 10.17 -20.15
N SER A 14 -10.89 11.35 -19.56
CA SER A 14 -9.72 11.87 -18.88
C SER A 14 -9.40 10.79 -17.87
N PHE A 15 -8.24 10.15 -18.03
CA PHE A 15 -7.71 9.34 -16.95
C PHE A 15 -7.65 10.33 -15.79
N ARG A 16 -8.61 10.24 -14.86
CA ARG A 16 -8.67 11.12 -13.70
C ARG A 16 -7.38 10.84 -12.94
N ARG A 17 -6.34 11.59 -13.25
CA ARG A 17 -5.03 11.47 -12.62
C ARG A 17 -5.29 11.88 -11.20
N ARG A 18 -5.37 10.89 -10.31
CA ARG A 18 -5.44 11.17 -8.88
C ARG A 18 -4.20 11.97 -8.52
N LEU A 19 -4.40 13.00 -7.70
CA LEU A 19 -3.30 13.81 -7.21
C LEU A 19 -2.32 12.90 -6.45
N PRO A 20 -1.01 13.17 -6.55
CA PRO A 20 -0.01 12.40 -5.83
C PRO A 20 -0.27 12.50 -4.32
N PRO A 21 -0.01 11.43 -3.54
CA PRO A 21 -0.17 11.46 -2.08
C PRO A 21 0.74 12.48 -1.37
N ILE A 22 1.87 12.86 -2.00
CA ILE A 22 2.85 13.81 -1.45
C ILE A 22 2.70 15.15 -2.16
N GLN A 23 2.67 16.24 -1.38
CA GLN A 23 2.62 17.60 -1.91
C GLN A 23 4.02 18.08 -2.34
N SER A 24 4.07 19.08 -3.23
CA SER A 24 5.33 19.55 -3.83
C SER A 24 6.29 20.26 -2.86
N GLY A 25 5.91 20.46 -1.58
CA GLY A 25 6.71 21.11 -0.54
C GLY A 25 7.24 20.17 0.55
N ASP A 26 6.80 18.92 0.57
CA ASP A 26 7.19 17.98 1.62
C ASP A 26 8.68 17.58 1.47
N ARG A 27 9.47 17.75 2.53
CA ARG A 27 10.87 17.32 2.56
C ARG A 27 10.95 15.80 2.71
N ILE A 28 11.51 15.15 1.70
CA ILE A 28 11.71 13.69 1.66
C ILE A 28 13.14 13.39 2.14
N ASP A 29 13.27 13.05 3.42
CA ASP A 29 14.53 12.70 4.07
C ASP A 29 14.54 11.23 4.53
N TYR A 30 15.71 10.61 4.55
CA TYR A 30 15.92 9.23 5.04
C TYR A 30 15.52 9.03 6.51
N ARG A 31 15.44 10.12 7.28
CA ARG A 31 15.06 10.13 8.70
C ARG A 31 13.54 9.92 8.89
N ASN A 32 12.73 10.27 7.90
CA ASN A 32 11.27 10.22 8.01
C ASN A 32 10.75 8.81 7.68
N MET A 33 10.91 7.88 8.61
CA MET A 33 10.55 6.47 8.44
C MET A 33 9.05 6.27 8.13
N SER A 34 8.17 7.07 8.73
CA SER A 34 6.71 7.00 8.52
C SER A 34 6.31 7.27 7.06
N LEU A 35 7.01 8.18 6.38
CA LEU A 35 6.77 8.48 4.98
C LEU A 35 7.39 7.42 4.09
N ILE A 36 8.62 6.99 4.39
CA ILE A 36 9.36 6.05 3.56
C ILE A 36 8.74 4.65 3.60
N SER A 37 8.28 4.19 4.76
CA SER A 37 7.70 2.85 4.95
C SER A 37 6.47 2.62 4.06
N ARG A 38 5.74 3.68 3.70
CA ARG A 38 4.59 3.61 2.80
C ARG A 38 4.94 3.27 1.35
N PHE A 39 6.20 3.47 0.94
CA PHE A 39 6.65 3.26 -0.45
C PHE A 39 7.48 2.00 -0.64
N ILE A 40 7.61 1.18 0.40
CA ILE A 40 8.23 -0.15 0.35
C ILE A 40 7.16 -1.23 0.45
N SER A 41 7.43 -2.38 -0.15
CA SER A 41 6.62 -3.58 0.05
C SER A 41 6.96 -4.21 1.41
N GLU A 42 6.13 -5.15 1.84
CA GLU A 42 6.41 -5.99 3.02
C GLU A 42 7.74 -6.74 2.92
N GLN A 43 8.09 -7.27 1.74
CA GLN A 43 9.41 -7.84 1.44
C GLN A 43 10.60 -6.87 1.57
N GLY A 44 10.33 -5.58 1.79
CA GLY A 44 11.33 -4.53 1.82
C GLY A 44 11.73 -4.00 0.46
N LYS A 45 11.07 -4.37 -0.66
CA LYS A 45 11.38 -3.89 -2.02
C LYS A 45 10.77 -2.50 -2.27
N ILE A 46 11.40 -1.68 -3.12
CA ILE A 46 10.88 -0.34 -3.46
C ILE A 46 9.74 -0.48 -4.46
N LEU A 47 8.59 0.11 -4.15
CA LEU A 47 7.43 0.12 -5.04
C LEU A 47 7.65 1.03 -6.26
N SER A 48 7.11 0.62 -7.41
CA SER A 48 7.25 1.38 -8.65
C SER A 48 6.45 2.68 -8.62
N ARG A 49 6.89 3.68 -9.40
CA ARG A 49 6.19 4.98 -9.54
C ARG A 49 4.71 4.84 -9.93
N ARG A 50 4.38 3.84 -10.76
CA ARG A 50 3.00 3.60 -11.24
C ARG A 50 2.08 3.17 -10.10
N VAL A 51 2.60 2.39 -9.15
CA VAL A 51 1.89 1.94 -7.95
C VAL A 51 1.75 3.10 -6.97
N ASN A 52 2.86 3.81 -6.69
CA ASN A 52 2.87 4.92 -5.73
C ASN A 52 2.13 6.17 -6.22
N ARG A 53 1.91 6.29 -7.53
CA ARG A 53 1.27 7.45 -8.19
C ARG A 53 1.97 8.77 -7.88
N LEU A 54 3.29 8.74 -7.92
CA LEU A 54 4.14 9.91 -7.66
C LEU A 54 4.64 10.56 -8.95
N THR A 55 5.06 11.82 -8.83
CA THR A 55 5.85 12.48 -9.87
C THR A 55 7.21 11.81 -10.02
N LEU A 56 7.86 11.98 -11.17
CA LEU A 56 9.19 11.40 -11.41
C LEU A 56 10.23 11.95 -10.43
N LYS A 57 10.17 13.26 -10.14
CA LYS A 57 11.07 13.93 -9.19
C LYS A 57 10.91 13.35 -7.77
N GLN A 58 9.68 13.24 -7.27
CA GLN A 58 9.41 12.65 -5.96
C GLN A 58 9.89 11.20 -5.88
N GLN A 59 9.64 10.37 -6.89
CA GLN A 59 10.10 8.98 -6.88
C GLN A 59 11.63 8.88 -6.80
N ARG A 60 12.38 9.73 -7.52
CA ARG A 60 13.85 9.78 -7.45
C ARG A 60 14.32 10.12 -6.04
N LEU A 61 13.72 11.14 -5.42
CA LEU A 61 14.03 11.57 -4.05
C LEU A 61 13.76 10.45 -3.04
N ILE A 62 12.58 9.81 -3.11
CA ILE A 62 12.24 8.66 -2.25
C ILE A 62 13.22 7.51 -2.44
N THR A 63 13.61 7.22 -3.68
CA THR A 63 14.55 6.13 -3.96
C THR A 63 15.92 6.40 -3.33
N ILE A 64 16.40 7.64 -3.37
CA ILE A 64 17.65 8.05 -2.71
C ILE A 64 17.52 7.93 -1.19
N ALA A 65 16.43 8.46 -0.62
CA ALA A 65 16.18 8.41 0.82
C ALA A 65 16.07 6.97 1.35
N ILE A 66 15.39 6.07 0.63
CA ILE A 66 15.31 4.64 0.98
C ILE A 66 16.70 4.00 0.96
N LYS A 67 17.50 4.27 -0.08
CA LYS A 67 18.85 3.69 -0.19
C LYS A 67 19.75 4.17 0.95
N GLN A 68 19.69 5.45 1.30
CA GLN A 68 20.41 6.01 2.45
C GLN A 68 19.96 5.33 3.76
N ALA A 69 18.65 5.22 3.99
CA ALA A 69 18.10 4.56 5.17
C ALA A 69 18.55 3.09 5.29
N ARG A 70 18.66 2.36 4.17
CA ARG A 70 19.17 0.98 4.15
C ARG A 70 20.66 0.87 4.49
N ILE A 71 21.48 1.77 3.95
CA ILE A 71 22.93 1.81 4.28
C ILE A 71 23.12 2.07 5.79
N LEU A 72 22.27 2.93 6.36
CA LEU A 72 22.26 3.23 7.79
C LEU A 72 21.53 2.17 8.65
N SER A 73 21.14 1.03 8.07
CA SER A 73 20.42 -0.05 8.76
C SER A 73 19.07 0.35 9.40
N LEU A 74 18.48 1.48 9.00
CA LEU A 74 17.13 1.89 9.40
C LEU A 74 16.04 1.08 8.69
N LEU A 75 16.35 0.56 7.50
CA LEU A 75 15.48 -0.30 6.71
C LEU A 75 16.21 -1.57 6.27
N PRO A 76 15.54 -2.73 6.30
CA PRO A 76 16.12 -3.98 5.84
C PRO A 76 16.21 -4.03 4.31
N PHE A 77 17.18 -4.80 3.81
CA PHE A 77 17.31 -5.10 2.37
C PHE A 77 16.35 -6.22 1.93
N LEU A 78 16.12 -7.18 2.80
CA LEU A 78 15.27 -8.36 2.60
C LEU A 78 14.52 -8.62 3.90
N ASN A 79 13.19 -8.70 3.81
CA ASN A 79 12.37 -9.24 4.89
C ASN A 79 12.06 -10.70 4.57
N ASN A 80 12.35 -11.59 5.51
CA ASN A 80 12.04 -13.00 5.35
C ASN A 80 10.53 -13.18 5.60
N ASP A 81 9.77 -13.41 4.53
CA ASP A 81 8.31 -13.61 4.53
C ASP A 81 7.84 -14.68 5.55
N LYS A 82 8.74 -15.57 5.95
CA LYS A 82 8.49 -16.71 6.86
C LYS A 82 8.10 -16.32 8.31
N GLN A 83 8.19 -15.05 8.69
CA GLN A 83 7.83 -14.63 10.05
C GLN A 83 6.35 -14.25 10.21
N PHE A 84 5.61 -14.04 9.12
CA PHE A 84 4.22 -13.59 9.18
C PHE A 84 3.19 -14.72 9.33
N GLU A 85 3.50 -15.96 8.91
CA GLU A 85 2.62 -17.13 9.16
C GLU A 85 2.47 -17.49 10.65
N ASN A 86 3.34 -16.95 11.51
CA ASN A 86 3.32 -17.26 12.94
C ASN A 86 2.37 -16.34 13.73
N ASN A 87 1.94 -15.21 13.17
CA ASN A 87 1.05 -14.26 13.86
C ASN A 87 -0.44 -14.59 13.70
N ASP A 88 -0.83 -15.25 12.61
CA ASP A 88 -2.23 -15.65 12.38
C ASP A 88 -2.70 -16.75 13.35
N LYS A 89 -1.78 -17.55 13.91
CA LYS A 89 -2.10 -18.61 14.88
C LYS A 89 -2.43 -18.09 16.29
N GLN A 90 -2.22 -16.80 16.57
CA GLN A 90 -2.48 -16.21 17.88
C GLN A 90 -3.89 -15.61 18.00
N PHE A 91 -4.50 -15.17 16.89
CA PHE A 91 -5.81 -14.52 16.92
C PHE A 91 -6.97 -15.51 17.14
N GLU A 92 -6.82 -16.76 16.66
CA GLU A 92 -7.81 -17.84 16.86
C GLU A 92 -7.91 -18.35 18.32
N ARG A 93 -6.97 -17.97 19.19
CA ARG A 93 -6.98 -18.40 20.60
C ARG A 93 -7.75 -17.45 21.51
N THR A 94 -7.97 -16.21 21.09
CA THR A 94 -8.61 -15.17 21.92
C THR A 94 -10.13 -15.11 21.79
N GLU A 95 -10.73 -15.83 20.83
CA GLU A 95 -12.19 -15.82 20.62
C GLU A 95 -12.95 -16.99 21.29
N SER A 96 -12.27 -17.89 22.01
CA SER A 96 -12.91 -19.08 22.60
C SER A 96 -13.46 -18.90 24.03
N THR A 97 -13.51 -17.69 24.57
CA THR A 97 -14.16 -17.44 25.87
C THR A 97 -15.68 -17.32 25.74
N ALA A 98 -16.32 -18.48 25.80
CA ALA A 98 -17.67 -18.77 26.30
C ALA A 98 -18.86 -17.88 25.85
N ARG A 99 -19.65 -18.37 24.90
CA ARG A 99 -21.08 -18.02 24.80
C ARG A 99 -21.86 -18.87 25.82
N THR A 100 -22.19 -18.29 26.97
CA THR A 100 -23.19 -18.86 27.89
C THR A 100 -24.55 -18.91 27.20
N ALA A 101 -25.05 -20.12 26.90
CA ALA A 101 -26.38 -20.32 26.37
C ALA A 101 -27.42 -20.07 27.48
N GLY A 102 -28.04 -18.89 27.46
CA GLY A 102 -29.21 -18.60 28.30
C GLY A 102 -30.39 -19.49 27.90
N LEU A 103 -30.77 -20.39 28.80
CA LEU A 103 -31.98 -21.21 28.72
C LEU A 103 -33.22 -20.30 28.57
N ARG A 104 -33.79 -20.23 27.37
CA ARG A 104 -35.11 -19.63 27.17
C ARG A 104 -36.18 -20.63 27.61
N ALA A 105 -36.75 -20.40 28.80
CA ALA A 105 -37.89 -21.14 29.31
C ALA A 105 -39.10 -20.96 28.39
N ARG A 106 -39.66 -22.08 27.90
CA ARG A 106 -40.99 -22.15 27.28
C ARG A 106 -42.04 -21.87 28.36
N LYS A 107 -42.91 -20.88 28.13
CA LYS A 107 -44.21 -20.79 28.81
C LYS A 107 -45.33 -21.16 27.83
N LYS A 108 -46.29 -21.91 28.37
CA LYS A 108 -47.53 -22.41 27.76
C LYS A 108 -48.45 -21.28 27.33
#